data_AF-A0A6A5U4J9-F1
#
_entry.id   AF-A0A6A5U4J9-F1
#
_cell.length_a   1.000
_cell.length_b   1.000
_cell.length_c   1.000
_cell.angle_alpha   90.00
_cell.angle_beta   90.00
_cell.angle_gamma   90.00
#
_symmetry.space_group_name_H-M   'P 1'
#
loop_
_entity.id
_entity.type
_entity.pdbx_description
1 polymer ?
#
loop_
_entity_poly.entity_id
_entity_poly.type
_entity_poly.pdbx_seq_one_letter_code
_entity_poly.pdbx_strand_id
1 'polypeptide(L)'
;MFSLFNKNGRPCYFTVIEFFFSACDTESELTVMCNGKRFRIPLSSDHFEDSPSIKETYLHYLQVAETFELDGLTVDDLYDWALEPFFLIFRAVPPLLEHHKPTLQEYLFPETVGYTLRAVKGELVPFPNDQGPSERLPHDVHLDQELCSPWPSFHPQQVQLCGDSPEEALSRCPSKVLVGGKTTCFFKTCHFGDTRRVREEIRNYKRIEEAGLAKDLRISRLHGLVQDDDNGPIYGLLLSYIDCRNKTLACAVRPDTPGSLRQQWADQVSHTLKCLHEGGIIWGDVKPDDVLINVNNDAWIIDFEGGRTEGWMEEKTAGTVEGDLQGLAKILEYVGIDASCGVQVDGSESPHPV
;
A
#
# COMPACT_ATOMS: atom_id res chain seq x y z
N MET A 1 16.90 1.10 9.79
CA MET A 1 16.24 1.34 11.11
C MET A 1 17.23 2.04 12.02
N PHE A 2 17.15 3.36 12.15
CA PHE A 2 18.11 4.17 12.89
C PHE A 2 17.76 4.19 14.38
N SER A 3 18.65 3.64 15.21
CA SER A 3 18.51 3.72 16.66
C SER A 3 19.13 5.02 17.16
N LEU A 4 18.34 6.08 17.24
CA LEU A 4 18.67 7.25 18.05
C LEU A 4 18.11 7.00 19.46
N PHE A 5 18.89 7.27 20.50
CA PHE A 5 18.36 7.31 21.87
C PHE A 5 18.08 8.77 22.26
N ASN A 6 16.92 9.04 22.85
CA ASN A 6 16.59 10.35 23.40
C ASN A 6 17.38 10.64 24.69
N LYS A 7 17.25 11.85 25.24
CA LYS A 7 17.98 12.29 26.45
C LYS A 7 17.73 11.42 27.70
N ASN A 8 16.68 10.61 27.69
CA ASN A 8 16.30 9.71 28.78
C ASN A 8 16.67 8.23 28.50
N GLY A 9 17.44 7.94 27.44
CA GLY A 9 17.86 6.58 27.09
C GLY A 9 16.76 5.71 26.46
N ARG A 10 15.63 6.29 26.04
CA ARG A 10 14.60 5.58 25.26
C ARG A 10 14.87 5.72 23.76
N PRO A 11 14.58 4.71 22.93
CA PRO A 11 14.72 4.83 21.48
C PRO A 11 13.80 5.95 20.97
N CYS A 12 14.32 6.80 20.11
CA CYS A 12 13.63 7.82 19.35
C CYS A 12 13.24 7.19 18.01
N TYR A 13 11.96 6.89 17.85
CA TYR A 13 11.45 6.29 16.62
C TYR A 13 11.10 7.40 15.65
N PHE A 14 11.81 7.43 14.53
CA PHE A 14 11.45 8.23 13.37
C PHE A 14 11.56 7.38 12.11
N THR A 15 10.83 7.80 11.09
CA THR A 15 10.78 7.10 9.80
C THR A 15 10.41 8.08 8.71
N VAL A 16 10.94 7.88 7.52
CA VAL A 16 10.41 8.54 6.33
C VAL A 16 9.11 7.80 5.97
N ILE A 17 7.99 8.53 5.92
CA ILE A 17 6.68 7.99 5.53
C ILE A 17 6.33 8.31 4.08
N GLU A 18 6.89 9.40 3.54
CA GLU A 18 6.74 9.78 2.13
C GLU A 18 8.02 10.46 1.64
N PHE A 19 8.35 10.22 0.38
CA PHE A 19 9.39 10.92 -0.35
C PHE A 19 8.89 11.23 -1.76
N PHE A 20 8.94 12.49 -2.15
CA PHE A 20 8.60 12.94 -3.49
C PHE A 20 9.78 13.69 -4.08
N PHE A 21 10.01 13.53 -5.38
CA PHE A 21 10.96 14.33 -6.13
C PHE A 21 10.39 14.68 -7.50
N SER A 22 10.73 15.85 -8.00
CA SER A 22 10.30 16.30 -9.33
C SER A 22 11.17 15.67 -10.40
N ALA A 23 10.56 15.20 -11.48
CA ALA A 23 11.28 14.81 -12.70
C ALA A 23 11.65 16.02 -13.58
N CYS A 24 11.13 17.21 -13.25
CA CYS A 24 11.23 18.41 -14.10
C CYS A 24 12.15 19.48 -13.50
N ASP A 25 12.45 19.39 -12.22
CA ASP A 25 13.27 20.35 -11.48
C ASP A 25 14.05 19.61 -10.38
N THR A 26 14.76 20.37 -9.54
CA THR A 26 15.62 19.84 -8.48
C THR A 26 14.96 19.84 -7.11
N GLU A 27 13.63 19.90 -7.04
CA GLU A 27 12.89 19.90 -5.79
C GLU A 27 12.53 18.49 -5.35
N SER A 28 12.68 18.24 -4.06
CA SER A 28 12.18 17.04 -3.42
C SER A 28 11.63 17.34 -2.04
N GLU A 29 10.88 16.42 -1.45
CA GLU A 29 10.31 16.57 -0.12
C GLU A 29 10.37 15.25 0.63
N LEU A 30 10.92 15.31 1.85
CA LEU A 30 10.84 14.23 2.82
C LEU A 30 9.75 14.53 3.84
N THR A 31 8.85 13.57 4.05
CA THR A 31 7.91 13.58 5.17
C THR A 31 8.35 12.55 6.18
N VAL A 32 8.68 12.99 7.40
CA VAL A 32 9.16 12.14 8.49
C VAL A 32 8.11 12.12 9.61
N MET A 33 7.73 10.92 10.06
CA MET A 33 6.95 10.75 11.29
C MET A 33 7.89 10.44 12.44
N CYS A 34 7.80 11.19 13.54
CA CYS A 34 8.55 10.95 14.77
C CYS A 34 7.62 11.06 15.98
N ASN A 35 7.42 9.95 16.70
CA ASN A 35 6.53 9.85 17.87
C ASN A 35 5.15 10.52 17.68
N GLY A 36 4.53 10.36 16.50
CA GLY A 36 3.22 10.95 16.16
C GLY A 36 3.25 12.42 15.73
N LYS A 37 4.43 13.05 15.68
CA LYS A 37 4.63 14.39 15.09
C LYS A 37 5.20 14.25 13.67
N ARG A 38 4.64 14.99 12.73
CA ARG A 38 5.05 14.98 11.32
C ARG A 38 5.98 16.15 11.02
N PHE A 39 7.09 15.86 10.36
CA PHE A 39 8.07 16.83 9.89
C PHE A 39 8.04 16.83 8.37
N ARG A 40 7.81 18.00 7.76
CA ARG A 40 7.92 18.17 6.30
C ARG A 40 9.19 18.93 5.99
N ILE A 41 10.01 18.34 5.13
CA ILE A 41 11.36 18.81 4.83
C ILE A 41 11.51 18.91 3.30
N PRO A 42 11.03 20.01 2.68
CA PRO A 42 11.40 20.34 1.31
C PRO A 42 12.90 20.56 1.17
N LEU A 43 13.47 19.99 0.12
CA LEU A 43 14.85 20.08 -0.31
C LEU A 43 14.87 20.74 -1.70
N SER A 44 15.76 21.71 -1.87
CA SER A 44 15.92 22.46 -3.11
C SER A 44 17.39 22.66 -3.39
N SER A 45 17.81 22.55 -4.65
CA SER A 45 19.20 22.85 -5.02
C SER A 45 19.56 24.33 -4.84
N ASP A 46 18.57 25.22 -4.74
CA ASP A 46 18.75 26.66 -4.46
C ASP A 46 19.20 26.87 -3.00
N HIS A 47 18.77 26.01 -2.08
CA HIS A 47 19.19 26.07 -0.68
C HIS A 47 20.63 25.56 -0.45
N PHE A 48 21.30 25.09 -1.50
CA PHE A 48 22.66 24.52 -1.44
C PHE A 48 23.68 25.31 -2.28
N GLU A 49 23.33 26.46 -2.87
CA GLU A 49 24.22 27.24 -3.74
C GLU A 49 25.54 27.66 -3.07
N ASP A 50 25.50 27.96 -1.77
CA ASP A 50 26.66 28.38 -0.98
C ASP A 50 27.66 27.21 -0.72
N SER A 51 27.34 25.98 -1.12
CA SER A 51 28.21 24.82 -1.01
C SER A 51 28.10 23.92 -2.25
N PRO A 52 28.98 24.10 -3.24
CA PRO A 52 28.97 23.30 -4.48
C PRO A 52 29.03 21.79 -4.23
N SER A 53 29.81 21.34 -3.24
CA SER A 53 29.91 19.92 -2.90
C SER A 53 28.60 19.35 -2.35
N ILE A 54 27.91 20.07 -1.45
CA ILE A 54 26.60 19.65 -0.93
C ILE A 54 25.56 19.63 -2.05
N LYS A 55 25.57 20.64 -2.93
CA LYS A 55 24.66 20.71 -4.07
C LYS A 55 24.88 19.54 -5.03
N GLU A 56 26.13 19.20 -5.34
CA GLU A 56 26.48 18.06 -6.18
C GLU A 56 26.03 16.73 -5.57
N THR A 57 26.27 16.53 -4.26
CA THR A 57 25.78 15.36 -3.53
C THR A 57 24.25 15.24 -3.59
N TYR A 58 23.53 16.34 -3.37
CA TYR A 58 22.06 16.34 -3.46
C TYR A 58 21.56 15.95 -4.86
N LEU A 59 22.13 16.54 -5.91
CA LEU A 59 21.74 16.24 -7.29
C LEU A 59 22.04 14.78 -7.66
N HIS A 60 23.15 14.23 -7.16
CA HIS A 60 23.46 12.82 -7.33
C HIS A 60 22.43 11.92 -6.65
N TYR A 61 21.97 12.26 -5.44
CA TYR A 61 20.90 11.50 -4.79
C TYR A 61 19.55 11.58 -5.52
N LEU A 62 19.24 12.68 -6.22
CA LEU A 62 18.05 12.72 -7.09
C LEU A 62 18.18 11.73 -8.26
N GLN A 63 19.39 11.54 -8.81
CA GLN A 63 19.64 10.53 -9.84
C GLN A 63 19.54 9.11 -9.28
N VAL A 64 20.05 8.88 -8.06
CA VAL A 64 19.87 7.60 -7.34
C VAL A 64 18.36 7.30 -7.17
N ALA A 65 17.57 8.30 -6.78
CA ALA A 65 16.12 8.14 -6.64
C ALA A 65 15.43 7.79 -7.96
N GLU A 66 15.83 8.40 -9.08
CA GLU A 66 15.29 8.11 -10.41
C GLU A 66 15.65 6.70 -10.90
N THR A 67 16.85 6.23 -10.56
CA THR A 67 17.39 4.93 -11.02
C THR A 67 17.20 3.78 -10.02
N PHE A 68 16.59 4.05 -8.87
CA PHE A 68 16.45 3.18 -7.69
C PHE A 68 17.76 2.81 -6.99
N GLU A 69 18.82 2.55 -7.75
CA GLU A 69 20.18 2.29 -7.26
C GLU A 69 21.21 2.84 -8.25
N LEU A 70 22.19 3.60 -7.76
CA LEU A 70 23.29 4.14 -8.56
C LEU A 70 24.56 4.21 -7.71
N ASP A 71 25.68 3.75 -8.27
CA ASP A 71 26.98 3.73 -7.59
C ASP A 71 26.98 3.01 -6.22
N GLY A 72 26.08 2.03 -6.05
CA GLY A 72 25.88 1.29 -4.80
C GLY A 72 25.14 2.08 -3.71
N LEU A 73 24.60 3.26 -4.05
CA LEU A 73 23.74 4.06 -3.21
C LEU A 73 22.27 3.81 -3.56
N THR A 74 21.44 3.99 -2.55
CA THR A 74 19.98 3.89 -2.62
C THR A 74 19.35 5.16 -2.05
N VAL A 75 18.02 5.26 -2.15
CA VAL A 75 17.26 6.34 -1.52
C VAL A 75 17.42 6.35 0.02
N ASP A 76 17.73 5.22 0.65
CA ASP A 76 17.99 5.18 2.09
C ASP A 76 19.25 6.00 2.45
N ASP A 77 20.27 6.00 1.59
CA ASP A 77 21.48 6.80 1.81
C ASP A 77 21.20 8.31 1.72
N LEU A 78 20.25 8.72 0.86
CA LEU A 78 19.75 10.09 0.82
C LEU A 78 19.05 10.46 2.14
N TYR A 79 18.25 9.54 2.70
CA TYR A 79 17.57 9.78 3.98
C TYR A 79 18.58 10.00 5.10
N ASP A 80 19.62 9.18 5.16
CA ASP A 80 20.67 9.30 6.18
C ASP A 80 21.39 10.63 6.10
N TRP A 81 21.82 10.99 4.89
CA TRP A 81 22.50 12.24 4.62
C TRP A 81 21.63 13.47 4.95
N ALA A 82 20.36 13.46 4.52
CA ALA A 82 19.46 14.61 4.72
C ALA A 82 18.96 14.75 6.16
N LEU A 83 18.79 13.63 6.89
CA LEU A 83 18.17 13.61 8.21
C LEU A 83 19.15 13.66 9.38
N GLU A 84 20.45 13.39 9.17
CA GLU A 84 21.46 13.51 10.23
C GLU A 84 21.39 14.84 11.01
N PRO A 85 21.27 16.02 10.36
CA PRO A 85 21.16 17.30 11.07
C PRO A 85 19.90 17.44 11.95
N PHE A 86 18.87 16.63 11.69
CA PHE A 86 17.60 16.66 12.42
C PHE A 86 17.60 15.78 13.67
N PHE A 87 18.63 14.97 13.91
CA PHE A 87 18.64 14.01 15.02
C PHE A 87 18.43 14.65 16.39
N LEU A 88 18.98 15.85 16.63
CA LEU A 88 18.73 16.58 17.88
C LEU A 88 17.28 17.08 18.01
N ILE A 89 16.67 17.45 16.89
CA ILE A 89 15.26 17.89 16.82
C ILE A 89 14.35 16.69 17.10
N PHE A 90 14.57 15.55 16.45
CA PHE A 90 13.81 14.33 16.67
C PHE A 90 13.91 13.84 18.12
N ARG A 91 15.12 13.86 18.71
CA ARG A 91 15.33 13.48 20.12
C ARG A 91 14.59 14.39 21.12
N ALA A 92 14.21 15.60 20.73
CA ALA A 92 13.45 16.51 21.56
C ALA A 92 11.93 16.24 21.52
N VAL A 93 11.45 15.43 20.56
CA VAL A 93 10.04 15.04 20.49
C VAL A 93 9.73 14.06 21.62
N PRO A 94 8.74 14.36 22.49
CA PRO A 94 8.36 13.46 23.57
C PRO A 94 7.96 12.07 23.03
N PRO A 95 8.36 10.97 23.69
CA PRO A 95 7.87 9.64 23.33
C PRO A 95 6.38 9.50 23.65
N LEU A 96 5.71 8.55 23.01
CA LEU A 96 4.32 8.24 23.32
C LEU A 96 4.25 7.44 24.63
N LEU A 97 3.07 7.43 25.25
CA LEU A 97 2.83 6.61 26.44
C LEU A 97 2.71 5.15 26.02
N GLU A 98 3.34 4.23 26.74
CA GLU A 98 3.38 2.79 26.40
C GLU A 98 1.99 2.14 26.25
N HIS A 99 0.96 2.67 26.91
CA HIS A 99 -0.41 2.18 26.86
C HIS A 99 -1.31 2.98 25.90
N HIS A 100 -0.73 3.95 25.18
CA HIS A 100 -1.46 4.73 24.18
C HIS A 100 -1.92 3.80 23.04
N LYS A 101 -3.11 4.05 22.52
CA LYS A 101 -3.66 3.29 21.40
C LYS A 101 -3.90 4.27 20.27
N PRO A 102 -2.89 4.53 19.42
CA PRO A 102 -3.02 5.52 18.38
C PRO A 102 -4.12 5.13 17.41
N THR A 103 -4.84 6.14 16.95
CA THR A 103 -5.93 6.00 15.98
C THR A 103 -5.50 6.51 14.62
N LEU A 104 -6.26 6.16 13.58
CA LEU A 104 -6.03 6.65 12.23
C LEU A 104 -6.15 8.18 12.16
N GLN A 105 -6.93 8.81 13.05
CA GLN A 105 -6.98 10.26 13.22
C GLN A 105 -5.59 10.85 13.47
N GLU A 106 -4.82 10.25 14.37
CA GLU A 106 -3.50 10.75 14.76
C GLU A 106 -2.47 10.55 13.65
N TYR A 107 -2.66 9.54 12.81
CA TYR A 107 -1.81 9.31 11.64
C TYR A 107 -2.14 10.24 10.46
N LEU A 108 -3.43 10.45 10.17
CA LEU A 108 -3.89 11.28 9.05
C LEU A 108 -3.73 12.77 9.34
N PHE A 109 -3.98 13.17 10.59
CA PHE A 109 -3.97 14.56 11.05
C PHE A 109 -2.97 14.81 12.20
N PRO A 110 -1.69 14.46 12.05
CA PRO A 110 -0.69 14.69 13.08
C PRO A 110 -0.37 16.18 13.18
N GLU A 111 0.11 16.61 14.35
CA GLU A 111 0.79 17.90 14.47
C GLU A 111 1.93 17.93 13.45
N THR A 112 1.92 18.93 12.57
CA THR A 112 2.87 19.04 11.46
C THR A 112 3.73 20.28 11.60
N VAL A 113 5.04 20.10 11.51
CA VAL A 113 6.03 21.18 11.54
C VAL A 113 6.85 21.18 10.26
N GLY A 114 7.13 22.38 9.73
CA GLY A 114 7.93 22.56 8.52
C GLY A 114 9.37 22.89 8.85
N TYR A 115 10.30 22.31 8.09
CA TYR A 115 11.70 22.69 8.11
C TYR A 115 12.24 22.79 6.69
N THR A 116 13.29 23.58 6.51
CA THR A 116 14.08 23.61 5.28
C THR A 116 15.50 23.22 5.62
N LEU A 117 16.11 22.38 4.80
CA LEU A 117 17.53 22.05 4.91
C LEU A 117 18.34 23.01 4.04
N ARG A 118 19.40 23.62 4.60
CA ARG A 118 20.25 24.59 3.89
C ARG A 118 21.72 24.26 4.07
N ALA A 119 22.54 24.61 3.08
CA ALA A 119 23.98 24.58 3.22
C ALA A 119 24.46 25.89 3.87
N VAL A 120 25.15 25.79 5.01
CA VAL A 120 25.76 26.94 5.69
C VAL A 120 27.21 26.62 5.96
N LYS A 121 28.13 27.34 5.31
CA LYS A 121 29.59 27.16 5.48
C LYS A 121 30.06 25.71 5.25
N GLY A 122 29.44 25.00 4.31
CA GLY A 122 29.79 23.63 3.97
C GLY A 122 29.18 22.55 4.87
N GLU A 123 28.24 22.92 5.74
CA GLU A 123 27.48 21.98 6.57
C GLU A 123 25.98 22.08 6.28
N LEU A 124 25.25 20.96 6.44
CA LEU A 124 23.80 20.92 6.35
C LEU A 124 23.17 21.38 7.67
N VAL A 125 22.27 22.36 7.60
CA VAL A 125 21.64 22.95 8.79
C VAL A 125 20.12 23.03 8.59
N PRO A 126 19.31 22.51 9.53
CA PRO A 126 17.87 22.62 9.49
C PRO A 126 17.41 24.00 9.98
N PHE A 127 16.50 24.64 9.24
CA PHE A 127 15.86 25.89 9.61
C PHE A 127 14.35 25.69 9.74
N PRO A 128 13.70 26.17 10.81
CA PRO A 128 12.24 26.19 10.88
C PRO A 128 11.66 26.92 9.67
N ASN A 129 10.64 26.33 9.07
CA ASN A 129 9.91 26.93 7.97
C ASN A 129 8.48 27.25 8.44
N ASP A 130 8.22 28.54 8.67
CA ASP A 130 6.92 29.05 9.11
C ASP A 130 5.93 29.22 7.95
N GLN A 131 6.32 28.92 6.70
CA GLN A 131 5.34 28.75 5.64
C GLN A 131 4.43 27.59 6.08
N GLY A 132 3.17 27.93 6.38
CA GLY A 132 2.17 27.00 6.91
C GLY A 132 2.11 25.71 6.09
N PRO A 133 1.62 24.60 6.69
CA PRO A 133 1.64 23.30 6.04
C PRO A 133 1.03 23.42 4.64
N SER A 134 1.81 23.10 3.60
CA SER A 134 1.23 22.83 2.28
C SER A 134 0.26 21.67 2.49
N GLU A 135 -1.00 21.89 2.12
CA GLU A 135 -2.17 21.02 2.32
C GLU A 135 -2.06 19.68 1.56
N ARG A 136 -1.03 18.88 1.81
CA ARG A 136 -0.82 17.63 1.05
C ARG A 136 -1.26 16.37 1.77
N LEU A 137 -1.77 16.48 3.00
CA LEU A 137 -2.38 15.38 3.74
C LEU A 137 -3.50 15.89 4.67
N PRO A 138 -4.59 15.11 4.84
CA PRO A 138 -4.79 13.77 4.29
C PRO A 138 -5.14 13.78 2.80
N HIS A 139 -4.74 12.71 2.11
CA HIS A 139 -5.27 12.41 0.79
C HIS A 139 -6.73 11.97 0.94
N ASP A 140 -7.62 12.52 0.12
CA ASP A 140 -9.02 12.15 0.14
C ASP A 140 -9.62 12.01 -1.26
N VAL A 141 -10.79 11.38 -1.30
CA VAL A 141 -11.65 11.34 -2.48
C VAL A 141 -13.08 11.67 -2.11
N HIS A 142 -13.74 12.43 -2.97
CA HIS A 142 -15.18 12.71 -2.87
C HIS A 142 -15.94 11.80 -3.83
N LEU A 143 -16.84 10.98 -3.29
CA LEU A 143 -17.64 10.01 -4.05
C LEU A 143 -19.13 10.17 -3.76
N ASP A 144 -19.97 9.67 -4.67
CA ASP A 144 -21.41 9.73 -4.53
C ASP A 144 -21.87 8.84 -3.37
N GLN A 145 -22.71 9.39 -2.48
CA GLN A 145 -23.19 8.69 -1.29
C GLN A 145 -23.97 7.42 -1.63
N GLU A 146 -24.73 7.42 -2.74
CA GLU A 146 -25.47 6.24 -3.20
C GLU A 146 -24.55 5.05 -3.48
N LEU A 147 -23.35 5.31 -4.02
CA LEU A 147 -22.36 4.27 -4.29
C LEU A 147 -21.79 3.69 -2.99
N CYS A 148 -21.61 4.54 -1.97
CA CYS A 148 -20.97 4.20 -0.70
C CYS A 148 -21.94 3.60 0.33
N SER A 149 -23.23 3.86 0.19
CA SER A 149 -24.30 3.46 1.11
C SER A 149 -24.41 1.97 1.48
N PRO A 150 -23.91 1.00 0.68
CA PRO A 150 -23.92 -0.41 1.10
C PRO A 150 -23.01 -0.73 2.29
N TRP A 151 -22.03 0.12 2.60
CA TRP A 151 -21.04 -0.14 3.65
C TRP A 151 -21.11 0.90 4.77
N PRO A 152 -20.75 0.52 6.02
CA PRO A 152 -20.67 1.46 7.13
C PRO A 152 -19.49 2.44 6.98
N SER A 153 -19.72 3.68 7.40
CA SER A 153 -18.71 4.72 7.59
C SER A 153 -18.08 4.62 8.98
N PHE A 154 -16.77 4.86 9.08
CA PHE A 154 -16.07 4.99 10.35
C PHE A 154 -15.25 6.27 10.37
N HIS A 155 -15.39 7.05 11.44
CA HIS A 155 -14.52 8.21 11.68
C HIS A 155 -13.09 7.71 11.93
N PRO A 156 -12.03 8.39 11.46
CA PRO A 156 -10.64 8.01 11.73
C PRO A 156 -10.31 7.75 13.22
N GLN A 157 -10.99 8.40 14.17
CA GLN A 157 -10.82 8.17 15.61
C GLN A 157 -11.35 6.80 16.09
N GLN A 158 -12.28 6.20 15.34
CA GLN A 158 -12.86 4.89 15.65
C GLN A 158 -12.00 3.73 15.12
N VAL A 159 -10.98 4.04 14.33
CA VAL A 159 -10.09 3.07 13.67
C VAL A 159 -8.76 3.08 14.42
N GLN A 160 -8.49 2.02 15.18
CA GLN A 160 -7.25 1.88 15.96
C GLN A 160 -6.14 1.30 15.08
N LEU A 161 -4.94 1.87 15.17
CA LEU A 161 -3.76 1.35 14.50
C LEU A 161 -3.23 0.12 15.23
N CYS A 162 -2.69 -0.84 14.48
CA CYS A 162 -2.05 -2.02 15.04
C CYS A 162 -0.52 -1.91 14.92
N GLY A 163 0.19 -2.23 16.01
CA GLY A 163 1.66 -2.32 16.07
C GLY A 163 2.10 -2.90 17.42
N ASP A 164 3.36 -3.30 17.54
CA ASP A 164 3.89 -3.84 18.81
C ASP A 164 4.08 -2.72 19.86
N SER A 165 4.21 -1.48 19.38
CA SER A 165 4.25 -0.26 20.19
C SER A 165 3.46 0.88 19.52
N PRO A 166 3.04 1.91 20.28
CA PRO A 166 2.39 3.10 19.73
C PRO A 166 3.25 3.81 18.67
N GLU A 167 4.56 3.90 18.92
CA GLU A 167 5.51 4.49 18.00
C GLU A 167 5.60 3.71 16.69
N GLU A 168 5.68 2.37 16.75
CA GLU A 168 5.68 1.54 15.55
C GLU A 168 4.39 1.72 14.74
N ALA A 169 3.25 1.73 15.43
CA ALA A 169 1.93 1.85 14.80
C ALA A 169 1.76 3.16 14.01
N LEU A 170 2.36 4.26 14.47
CA LEU A 170 2.35 5.56 13.77
C LEU A 170 3.49 5.71 12.76
N SER A 171 4.55 4.91 12.88
CA SER A 171 5.73 5.00 12.01
C SER A 171 5.55 4.37 10.62
N ARG A 172 4.57 3.49 10.44
CA ARG A 172 4.35 2.82 9.15
C ARG A 172 3.07 3.34 8.51
N CYS A 173 3.04 3.35 7.18
CA CYS A 173 1.77 3.49 6.47
C CYS A 173 0.82 2.41 7.01
N PRO A 174 -0.31 2.79 7.64
CA PRO A 174 -1.10 1.85 8.39
C PRO A 174 -1.82 0.92 7.43
N SER A 175 -1.47 -0.37 7.46
CA SER A 175 -2.14 -1.38 6.65
C SER A 175 -3.05 -2.28 7.48
N LYS A 176 -2.72 -2.51 8.75
CA LYS A 176 -3.53 -3.31 9.68
C LYS A 176 -4.19 -2.41 10.71
N VAL A 177 -5.51 -2.46 10.80
CA VAL A 177 -6.28 -1.65 11.74
C VAL A 177 -7.34 -2.46 12.47
N LEU A 178 -7.75 -1.99 13.64
CA LEU A 178 -8.80 -2.58 14.47
C LEU A 178 -10.00 -1.62 14.55
N VAL A 179 -11.12 -2.06 14.01
CA VAL A 179 -12.37 -1.28 13.95
C VAL A 179 -13.32 -1.76 15.04
N GLY A 180 -13.88 -0.81 15.80
CA GLY A 180 -14.82 -1.10 16.89
C GLY A 180 -14.24 -1.99 18.00
N GLY A 181 -12.90 -2.06 18.11
CA GLY A 181 -12.19 -2.89 19.07
C GLY A 181 -12.31 -4.41 18.83
N LYS A 182 -12.85 -4.85 17.70
CA LYS A 182 -13.18 -6.26 17.47
C LYS A 182 -12.76 -6.77 16.08
N THR A 183 -12.96 -5.97 15.04
CA THR A 183 -12.77 -6.41 13.67
C THR A 183 -11.43 -5.93 13.16
N THR A 184 -10.55 -6.85 12.76
CA THR A 184 -9.29 -6.49 12.11
C THR A 184 -9.54 -6.31 10.61
N CYS A 185 -9.14 -5.18 10.07
CA CYS A 185 -9.27 -4.85 8.65
C CYS A 185 -7.91 -4.48 8.06
N PHE A 186 -7.79 -4.62 6.75
CA PHE A 186 -6.73 -4.00 5.98
C PHE A 186 -7.16 -2.56 5.62
N PHE A 187 -6.41 -1.55 6.03
CA PHE A 187 -6.67 -0.17 5.63
C PHE A 187 -5.93 0.12 4.32
N LYS A 188 -6.70 0.43 3.27
CA LYS A 188 -6.17 0.87 1.98
C LYS A 188 -6.39 2.37 1.88
N THR A 189 -5.33 3.16 2.00
CA THR A 189 -5.40 4.62 1.90
C THR A 189 -5.84 5.05 0.50
N CYS A 190 -6.65 6.08 0.40
CA CYS A 190 -6.86 6.77 -0.86
C CYS A 190 -5.69 7.74 -1.13
N HIS A 191 -5.29 7.94 -2.38
CA HIS A 191 -4.32 8.97 -2.76
C HIS A 191 -4.98 10.09 -3.58
N PHE A 192 -4.37 11.27 -3.58
CA PHE A 192 -4.87 12.39 -4.37
C PHE A 192 -4.80 12.08 -5.86
N GLY A 193 -5.90 12.37 -6.57
CA GLY A 193 -6.04 12.05 -8.00
C GLY A 193 -6.63 10.67 -8.29
N ASP A 194 -6.81 9.80 -7.27
CA ASP A 194 -7.35 8.45 -7.45
C ASP A 194 -8.89 8.38 -7.44
N THR A 195 -9.61 9.50 -7.46
CA THR A 195 -11.09 9.52 -7.39
C THR A 195 -11.74 8.55 -8.40
N ARG A 196 -11.18 8.43 -9.61
CA ARG A 196 -11.68 7.47 -10.61
C ARG A 196 -11.42 6.03 -10.20
N ARG A 197 -10.20 5.69 -9.75
CA ARG A 197 -9.81 4.33 -9.36
C ARG A 197 -10.62 3.86 -8.15
N VAL A 198 -10.67 4.66 -7.10
CA VAL A 198 -11.45 4.34 -5.89
C VAL A 198 -12.94 4.16 -6.23
N ARG A 199 -13.48 4.98 -7.14
CA ARG A 199 -14.87 4.82 -7.60
C ARG A 199 -15.10 3.47 -8.29
N GLU A 200 -14.20 3.05 -9.19
CA GLU A 200 -14.35 1.75 -9.85
C GLU A 200 -14.14 0.58 -8.88
N GLU A 201 -13.21 0.70 -7.93
CA GLU A 201 -13.01 -0.31 -6.88
C GLU A 201 -14.27 -0.53 -6.05
N ILE A 202 -14.88 0.55 -5.55
CA ILE A 202 -16.12 0.46 -4.77
C ILE A 202 -17.26 -0.12 -5.62
N ARG A 203 -17.34 0.23 -6.92
CA ARG A 203 -18.33 -0.37 -7.83
C ARG A 203 -18.13 -1.88 -8.00
N ASN A 204 -16.89 -2.34 -8.09
CA ASN A 204 -16.60 -3.76 -8.21
C ASN A 204 -16.94 -4.51 -6.92
N TYR A 205 -16.61 -3.95 -5.75
CA TYR A 205 -17.08 -4.50 -4.47
C TYR A 205 -18.62 -4.51 -4.36
N LYS A 206 -19.30 -3.51 -4.91
CA LYS A 206 -20.78 -3.47 -4.92
C LYS A 206 -21.34 -4.64 -5.72
N ARG A 207 -20.79 -4.87 -6.92
CA ARG A 207 -21.14 -6.02 -7.76
C ARG A 207 -20.87 -7.35 -7.06
N ILE A 208 -19.75 -7.48 -6.37
CA ILE A 208 -19.40 -8.69 -5.59
C ILE A 208 -20.45 -8.99 -4.50
N GLU A 209 -20.88 -7.96 -3.77
CA GLU A 209 -21.93 -8.11 -2.75
C GLU A 209 -23.29 -8.44 -3.38
N GLU A 210 -23.66 -7.78 -4.48
CA GLU A 210 -24.91 -8.02 -5.22
C GLU A 210 -24.96 -9.42 -5.87
N ALA A 211 -23.82 -9.96 -6.29
CA ALA A 211 -23.70 -11.31 -6.83
C ALA A 211 -23.91 -12.41 -5.77
N GLY A 212 -23.88 -12.07 -4.48
CA GLY A 212 -24.14 -13.03 -3.40
C GLY A 212 -23.12 -14.16 -3.31
N LEU A 213 -21.86 -13.90 -3.71
CA LEU A 213 -20.79 -14.88 -3.69
C LEU A 213 -20.57 -15.44 -2.27
N ALA A 214 -20.19 -16.71 -2.17
CA ALA A 214 -19.97 -17.39 -0.90
C ALA A 214 -19.02 -16.61 0.02
N LYS A 215 -19.37 -16.51 1.31
CA LYS A 215 -18.61 -15.69 2.28
C LYS A 215 -17.20 -16.21 2.55
N ASP A 216 -17.01 -17.52 2.37
CA ASP A 216 -15.74 -18.24 2.52
C ASP A 216 -14.93 -18.32 1.21
N LEU A 217 -15.44 -17.75 0.11
CA LEU A 217 -14.67 -17.57 -1.11
C LEU A 217 -13.45 -16.69 -0.81
N ARG A 218 -12.26 -17.12 -1.24
CA ARG A 218 -10.95 -16.52 -0.89
C ARG A 218 -10.67 -15.23 -1.67
N ILE A 219 -11.52 -14.24 -1.48
CA ILE A 219 -11.39 -12.91 -2.06
C ILE A 219 -11.29 -11.84 -0.96
N SER A 220 -10.60 -10.75 -1.26
CA SER A 220 -10.78 -9.52 -0.48
C SER A 220 -12.23 -9.03 -0.59
N ARG A 221 -12.74 -8.45 0.49
CA ARG A 221 -14.06 -7.82 0.57
C ARG A 221 -13.96 -6.48 1.28
N LEU A 222 -14.79 -5.53 0.86
CA LEU A 222 -14.97 -4.24 1.51
C LEU A 222 -15.90 -4.37 2.72
N HIS A 223 -15.42 -3.92 3.88
CA HIS A 223 -16.16 -3.94 5.17
C HIS A 223 -16.63 -2.56 5.62
N GLY A 224 -16.06 -1.49 5.07
CA GLY A 224 -16.37 -0.13 5.49
C GLY A 224 -15.50 0.91 4.82
N LEU A 225 -15.86 2.18 5.04
CA LEU A 225 -15.14 3.35 4.56
C LEU A 225 -14.64 4.17 5.73
N VAL A 226 -13.49 4.81 5.60
CA VAL A 226 -12.99 5.79 6.58
C VAL A 226 -13.29 7.18 6.07
N GLN A 227 -14.11 7.94 6.79
CA GLN A 227 -14.51 9.32 6.46
C GLN A 227 -14.94 10.08 7.72
N ASP A 228 -14.83 11.42 7.72
CA ASP A 228 -15.18 12.26 8.89
C ASP A 228 -16.69 12.24 9.20
N ASP A 229 -17.52 12.49 8.17
CA ASP A 229 -18.99 12.47 8.22
C ASP A 229 -19.55 11.61 7.07
N ASP A 230 -20.83 11.25 7.12
CA ASP A 230 -21.48 10.40 6.09
C ASP A 230 -21.48 10.98 4.65
N ASN A 231 -21.14 12.27 4.52
CA ASN A 231 -20.97 13.00 3.26
C ASN A 231 -19.57 13.63 3.12
N GLY A 232 -18.64 13.21 3.98
CA GLY A 232 -17.29 13.74 4.03
C GLY A 232 -16.36 13.13 2.99
N PRO A 233 -15.13 13.66 2.89
CA PRO A 233 -14.06 13.03 2.15
C PRO A 233 -13.79 11.61 2.66
N ILE A 234 -13.57 10.67 1.74
CA ILE A 234 -13.13 9.31 2.04
C ILE A 234 -11.61 9.29 2.08
N TYR A 235 -11.05 8.88 3.22
CA TYR A 235 -9.61 8.76 3.45
C TYR A 235 -9.07 7.38 3.09
N GLY A 236 -9.93 6.35 3.07
CA GLY A 236 -9.54 5.00 2.68
C GLY A 236 -10.62 3.94 2.85
N LEU A 237 -10.30 2.75 2.39
CA LEU A 237 -11.17 1.57 2.41
C LEU A 237 -10.74 0.61 3.51
N LEU A 238 -11.71 -0.02 4.18
CA LEU A 238 -11.48 -1.09 5.15
C LEU A 238 -11.76 -2.43 4.47
N LEU A 239 -10.70 -3.09 4.01
CA LEU A 239 -10.75 -4.37 3.31
C LEU A 239 -10.53 -5.55 4.26
N SER A 240 -10.72 -6.75 3.75
CA SER A 240 -10.48 -8.00 4.49
C SER A 240 -9.00 -8.10 4.88
N TYR A 241 -8.73 -8.27 6.17
CA TYR A 241 -7.35 -8.50 6.62
C TYR A 241 -6.96 -9.97 6.40
N ILE A 242 -6.01 -10.19 5.49
CA ILE A 242 -5.44 -11.51 5.20
C ILE A 242 -4.02 -11.53 5.79
N ASP A 243 -3.81 -12.32 6.84
CA ASP A 243 -2.49 -12.48 7.44
C ASP A 243 -1.59 -13.29 6.49
N CYS A 244 -0.81 -12.57 5.69
CA CYS A 244 0.12 -13.09 4.68
C CYS A 244 1.58 -12.77 4.98
N ARG A 245 1.87 -12.00 6.04
CA ARG A 245 3.22 -11.50 6.34
C ARG A 245 3.90 -10.84 5.11
N ASN A 246 3.13 -10.03 4.37
CA ASN A 246 3.53 -9.37 3.12
C ASN A 246 3.96 -10.34 2.00
N LYS A 247 3.42 -11.56 1.98
CA LYS A 247 3.75 -12.57 0.97
C LYS A 247 2.68 -12.61 -0.12
N THR A 248 3.05 -12.10 -1.29
CA THR A 248 2.31 -12.34 -2.54
C THR A 248 2.73 -13.68 -3.16
N LEU A 249 1.97 -14.16 -4.15
CA LEU A 249 2.35 -15.33 -4.94
C LEU A 249 3.66 -15.07 -5.68
N ALA A 250 3.89 -13.85 -6.17
CA ALA A 250 5.14 -13.43 -6.79
C ALA A 250 6.37 -13.68 -5.88
N CYS A 251 6.23 -13.41 -4.57
CA CYS A 251 7.31 -13.65 -3.60
C CYS A 251 7.38 -15.11 -3.11
N ALA A 252 6.26 -15.84 -3.16
CA ALA A 252 6.14 -17.18 -2.61
C ALA A 252 6.71 -18.28 -3.52
N VAL A 253 6.64 -18.08 -4.84
CA VAL A 253 7.14 -19.05 -5.82
C VAL A 253 8.67 -18.97 -5.89
N ARG A 254 9.33 -20.06 -5.51
CA ARG A 254 10.79 -20.22 -5.52
C ARG A 254 11.16 -21.56 -6.17
N PRO A 255 12.39 -21.74 -6.67
CA PRO A 255 12.81 -22.98 -7.32
C PRO A 255 12.60 -24.24 -6.44
N ASP A 256 12.68 -24.09 -5.12
CA ASP A 256 12.50 -25.15 -4.12
C ASP A 256 11.06 -25.29 -3.60
N THR A 257 10.11 -24.46 -4.06
CA THR A 257 8.71 -24.57 -3.65
C THR A 257 8.14 -25.94 -4.06
N PRO A 258 7.58 -26.72 -3.12
CA PRO A 258 7.03 -28.05 -3.41
C PRO A 258 5.96 -28.03 -4.50
N GLY A 259 5.98 -29.03 -5.39
CA GLY A 259 5.00 -29.15 -6.47
C GLY A 259 3.55 -29.26 -5.99
N SER A 260 3.32 -29.94 -4.86
CA SER A 260 1.99 -30.00 -4.23
C SER A 260 1.46 -28.64 -3.80
N LEU A 261 2.36 -27.75 -3.36
CA LEU A 261 1.98 -26.41 -2.92
C LEU A 261 1.69 -25.49 -4.10
N ARG A 262 2.50 -25.59 -5.18
CA ARG A 262 2.24 -24.93 -6.46
C ARG A 262 0.87 -25.34 -7.02
N GLN A 263 0.56 -26.64 -7.01
CA GLN A 263 -0.74 -27.16 -7.45
C GLN A 263 -1.88 -26.64 -6.57
N GLN A 264 -1.72 -26.63 -5.24
CA GLN A 264 -2.72 -26.08 -4.34
C GLN A 264 -3.05 -24.62 -4.68
N TRP A 265 -2.04 -23.77 -4.89
CA TRP A 265 -2.26 -22.37 -5.26
C TRP A 265 -2.94 -22.23 -6.62
N ALA A 266 -2.52 -23.01 -7.62
CA ALA A 266 -3.15 -23.07 -8.92
C ALA A 266 -4.65 -23.42 -8.81
N ASP A 267 -4.99 -24.47 -8.06
CA ASP A 267 -6.36 -24.93 -7.86
C ASP A 267 -7.21 -23.87 -7.15
N GLN A 268 -6.66 -23.23 -6.12
CA GLN A 268 -7.36 -22.21 -5.34
C GLN A 268 -7.64 -20.94 -6.16
N VAL A 269 -6.64 -20.44 -6.90
CA VAL A 269 -6.82 -19.26 -7.77
C VAL A 269 -7.81 -19.58 -8.89
N SER A 270 -7.66 -20.73 -9.56
CA SER A 270 -8.55 -21.15 -10.65
C SER A 270 -10.00 -21.31 -10.18
N HIS A 271 -10.21 -21.95 -9.03
CA HIS A 271 -11.53 -22.11 -8.44
C HIS A 271 -12.15 -20.77 -8.06
N THR A 272 -11.38 -19.90 -7.41
CA THR A 272 -11.87 -18.57 -6.98
C THR A 272 -12.27 -17.71 -8.18
N LEU A 273 -11.44 -17.70 -9.22
CA LEU A 273 -11.71 -16.95 -10.44
C LEU A 273 -12.94 -17.49 -11.19
N LYS A 274 -13.08 -18.81 -11.25
CA LYS A 274 -14.28 -19.44 -11.83
C LYS A 274 -15.55 -18.98 -11.09
N CYS A 275 -15.56 -18.98 -9.76
CA CYS A 275 -16.71 -18.52 -8.98
C CYS A 275 -17.00 -17.02 -9.18
N LEU A 276 -15.97 -16.18 -9.35
CA LEU A 276 -16.13 -14.78 -9.72
C LEU A 276 -16.85 -14.66 -11.08
N HIS A 277 -16.36 -15.36 -12.10
CA HIS A 277 -16.94 -15.34 -13.45
C HIS A 277 -18.38 -15.88 -13.50
N GLU A 278 -18.67 -16.96 -12.76
CA GLU A 278 -20.03 -17.51 -12.62
C GLU A 278 -21.00 -16.49 -11.97
N GLY A 279 -20.49 -15.62 -11.09
CA GLY A 279 -21.21 -14.49 -10.52
C GLY A 279 -21.22 -13.23 -11.38
N GLY A 280 -20.66 -13.27 -12.60
CA GLY A 280 -20.56 -12.11 -13.50
C GLY A 280 -19.54 -11.06 -13.05
N ILE A 281 -18.61 -11.41 -12.16
CA ILE A 281 -17.56 -10.53 -11.65
C ILE A 281 -16.28 -10.75 -12.45
N ILE A 282 -15.69 -9.68 -12.93
CA ILE A 282 -14.39 -9.66 -13.61
C ILE A 282 -13.35 -9.17 -12.62
N TRP A 283 -12.21 -9.85 -12.51
CA TRP A 283 -11.11 -9.46 -11.63
C TRP A 283 -10.35 -8.27 -12.23
N GLY A 284 -9.97 -8.35 -13.50
CA GLY A 284 -9.56 -7.20 -14.29
C GLY A 284 -8.11 -6.73 -14.12
N ASP A 285 -7.32 -7.24 -13.17
CA ASP A 285 -5.87 -7.04 -13.10
C ASP A 285 -5.14 -8.31 -12.62
N VAL A 286 -5.32 -9.41 -13.35
CA VAL A 286 -4.78 -10.72 -12.95
C VAL A 286 -3.25 -10.75 -12.98
N LYS A 287 -2.62 -10.74 -11.80
CA LYS A 287 -1.16 -10.88 -11.63
C LYS A 287 -0.79 -11.58 -10.31
N PRO A 288 0.40 -12.22 -10.21
CA PRO A 288 0.85 -12.88 -8.98
C PRO A 288 0.99 -11.94 -7.77
N ASP A 289 1.18 -10.64 -8.00
CA ASP A 289 1.24 -9.63 -6.92
C ASP A 289 -0.13 -9.42 -6.25
N ASP A 290 -1.23 -9.63 -6.97
CA ASP A 290 -2.60 -9.50 -6.46
C ASP A 290 -3.16 -10.82 -5.92
N VAL A 291 -2.28 -11.80 -5.70
CA VAL A 291 -2.58 -13.04 -4.99
C VAL A 291 -1.79 -13.07 -3.69
N LEU A 292 -2.47 -13.00 -2.55
CA LEU A 292 -1.82 -13.15 -1.24
C LEU A 292 -1.74 -14.61 -0.82
N ILE A 293 -0.60 -15.01 -0.26
CA ILE A 293 -0.42 -16.33 0.36
C ILE A 293 -0.47 -16.16 1.87
N ASN A 294 -1.57 -16.62 2.49
CA ASN A 294 -1.77 -16.45 3.92
C ASN A 294 -0.84 -17.36 4.76
N VAL A 295 -0.87 -17.21 6.09
CA VAL A 295 -0.09 -18.03 7.04
C VAL A 295 -0.40 -19.54 6.99
N ASN A 296 -1.54 -19.94 6.44
CA ASN A 296 -1.92 -21.34 6.20
C ASN A 296 -1.49 -21.84 4.81
N ASN A 297 -0.79 -21.00 4.03
CA ASN A 297 -0.43 -21.18 2.64
C ASN A 297 -1.61 -21.30 1.66
N ASP A 298 -2.77 -20.73 2.01
CA ASP A 298 -3.86 -20.56 1.05
C ASP A 298 -3.68 -19.31 0.21
N ALA A 299 -4.01 -19.41 -1.07
CA ALA A 299 -4.04 -18.30 -2.03
C ALA A 299 -5.36 -17.51 -1.96
N TRP A 300 -5.26 -16.19 -1.88
CA TRP A 300 -6.38 -15.24 -1.83
C TRP A 300 -6.26 -14.22 -2.95
N ILE A 301 -7.34 -14.01 -3.69
CA ILE A 301 -7.44 -12.97 -4.71
C ILE A 301 -7.74 -11.63 -4.05
N ILE A 302 -6.95 -10.61 -4.34
CA ILE A 302 -7.16 -9.23 -3.86
C ILE A 302 -7.22 -8.25 -5.03
N ASP A 303 -7.37 -6.97 -4.70
CA ASP A 303 -7.30 -5.83 -5.60
C ASP A 303 -8.32 -5.85 -6.76
N PHE A 304 -9.49 -5.27 -6.49
CA PHE A 304 -10.58 -5.13 -7.46
C PHE A 304 -10.70 -3.69 -7.99
N GLU A 305 -9.62 -2.89 -7.93
CA GLU A 305 -9.60 -1.56 -8.58
C GLU A 305 -9.85 -1.64 -10.08
N GLY A 306 -9.45 -2.76 -10.68
CA GLY A 306 -9.32 -2.91 -12.12
C GLY A 306 -8.16 -2.07 -12.66
N GLY A 307 -7.65 -2.44 -13.83
CA GLY A 307 -6.48 -1.75 -14.38
C GLY A 307 -5.88 -2.53 -15.52
N ARG A 308 -4.79 -2.00 -16.08
CA ARG A 308 -3.97 -2.73 -17.05
C ARG A 308 -2.55 -2.73 -16.52
N THR A 309 -2.09 -3.90 -16.07
CA THR A 309 -0.66 -4.14 -15.93
C THR A 309 -0.07 -4.60 -17.26
N GLU A 310 0.86 -3.82 -17.82
CA GLU A 310 1.57 -4.20 -19.05
C GLU A 310 2.29 -5.55 -18.88
N GLY A 311 2.20 -6.42 -19.90
CA GLY A 311 2.79 -7.76 -19.88
C GLY A 311 1.86 -8.88 -19.39
N TRP A 312 0.77 -8.58 -18.67
CA TRP A 312 -0.17 -9.59 -18.16
C TRP A 312 -1.42 -9.77 -19.02
N MET A 313 -1.89 -8.73 -19.73
CA MET A 313 -3.04 -8.81 -20.65
C MET A 313 -2.82 -8.05 -21.96
N GLU A 314 -3.48 -8.49 -23.04
CA GLU A 314 -3.58 -7.72 -24.28
C GLU A 314 -4.53 -6.51 -24.08
N GLU A 315 -4.20 -5.36 -24.68
CA GLU A 315 -4.96 -4.12 -24.51
C GLU A 315 -6.45 -4.25 -24.90
N LYS A 316 -6.78 -5.19 -25.78
CA LYS A 316 -8.13 -5.41 -26.28
C LYS A 316 -9.00 -6.28 -25.39
N THR A 317 -8.42 -7.00 -24.42
CA THR A 317 -9.13 -7.92 -23.52
C THR A 317 -9.11 -7.46 -22.05
N ALA A 318 -8.57 -6.28 -21.77
CA ALA A 318 -8.56 -5.71 -20.43
C ALA A 318 -9.99 -5.52 -19.90
N GLY A 319 -10.24 -5.98 -18.67
CA GLY A 319 -11.57 -5.92 -18.05
C GLY A 319 -12.60 -6.84 -18.70
N THR A 320 -12.19 -7.98 -19.25
CA THR A 320 -13.10 -9.05 -19.73
C THR A 320 -12.77 -10.40 -19.09
N VAL A 321 -13.72 -11.34 -19.18
CA VAL A 321 -13.53 -12.74 -18.75
C VAL A 321 -12.37 -13.39 -19.51
N GLU A 322 -12.23 -13.11 -20.81
CA GLU A 322 -11.13 -13.62 -21.62
C GLU A 322 -9.78 -13.07 -21.15
N GLY A 323 -9.71 -11.79 -20.78
CA GLY A 323 -8.51 -11.19 -20.19
C GLY A 323 -8.11 -11.88 -18.88
N ASP A 324 -9.08 -12.11 -18.00
CA ASP A 324 -8.84 -12.83 -16.74
C ASP A 324 -8.33 -14.26 -16.96
N LEU A 325 -8.89 -14.98 -17.94
CA LEU A 325 -8.46 -16.34 -18.29
C LEU A 325 -7.05 -16.36 -18.89
N GLN A 326 -6.67 -15.36 -19.69
CA GLN A 326 -5.29 -15.19 -20.17
C GLN A 326 -4.32 -14.93 -19.02
N GLY A 327 -4.70 -14.05 -18.08
CA GLY A 327 -3.90 -13.79 -16.88
C GLY A 327 -3.76 -15.04 -16.00
N LEU A 328 -4.84 -15.82 -15.82
CA LEU A 328 -4.79 -17.08 -15.10
C LEU A 328 -3.80 -18.05 -15.73
N ALA A 329 -3.83 -18.20 -17.06
CA ALA A 329 -2.87 -19.08 -17.76
C ALA A 329 -1.41 -18.69 -17.47
N LYS A 330 -1.11 -17.39 -17.42
CA LYS A 330 0.23 -16.89 -17.03
C LYS A 330 0.56 -17.15 -15.56
N ILE A 331 -0.41 -17.03 -14.65
CA ILE A 331 -0.21 -17.42 -13.25
C ILE A 331 0.10 -18.91 -13.15
N LEU A 332 -0.61 -19.77 -13.89
CA LEU A 332 -0.38 -21.22 -13.91
C LEU A 332 1.02 -21.56 -14.42
N GLU A 333 1.43 -20.94 -15.53
CA GLU A 333 2.80 -21.06 -16.05
C GLU A 333 3.83 -20.59 -15.02
N TYR A 334 3.58 -19.44 -14.37
CA TYR A 334 4.45 -18.87 -13.34
C TYR A 334 4.65 -19.82 -12.14
N VAL A 335 3.58 -20.49 -11.69
CA VAL A 335 3.67 -21.51 -10.63
C VAL A 335 4.18 -22.85 -11.14
N GLY A 336 4.44 -23.01 -12.44
CA GLY A 336 4.97 -24.23 -13.05
C GLY A 336 3.95 -25.35 -13.22
N ILE A 337 2.67 -25.00 -13.42
CA ILE A 337 1.59 -25.92 -13.73
C ILE A 337 1.17 -25.74 -15.19
N ASP A 338 1.29 -26.80 -15.99
CA ASP A 338 0.81 -26.79 -17.37
C ASP A 338 -0.73 -26.74 -17.41
N ALA A 339 -1.28 -25.69 -18.02
CA ALA A 339 -2.73 -25.50 -18.18
C ALA A 339 -3.42 -26.58 -19.05
N SER A 340 -2.67 -27.52 -19.61
CA SER A 340 -3.16 -28.59 -20.49
C SER A 340 -3.63 -29.86 -19.77
N CYS A 341 -3.44 -29.99 -18.45
CA CYS A 341 -3.76 -31.22 -17.70
C CYS A 341 -5.17 -31.28 -17.09
N GLY A 342 -6.06 -30.29 -17.31
CA GLY A 342 -7.28 -30.11 -16.52
C GLY A 342 -8.65 -30.40 -17.16
N VAL A 343 -8.75 -30.93 -18.39
CA VAL A 343 -10.05 -31.24 -19.01
C VAL A 343 -10.14 -32.73 -19.34
N GLN A 344 -10.53 -33.55 -18.35
CA GLN A 344 -11.15 -34.83 -18.65
C GLN A 344 -12.61 -34.58 -19.01
N VAL A 345 -12.90 -34.56 -20.31
CA VAL A 345 -14.26 -34.68 -20.82
C VAL A 345 -14.69 -36.13 -20.57
N ASP A 346 -15.59 -36.32 -19.62
CA ASP A 346 -16.24 -37.60 -19.38
C ASP A 346 -17.15 -37.91 -20.59
N GLY A 347 -16.61 -38.67 -21.53
CA GLY A 347 -17.30 -39.10 -22.74
C GLY A 347 -18.25 -40.24 -22.43
N SER A 348 -19.52 -39.90 -22.19
CA SER A 348 -20.63 -40.84 -22.09
C SER A 348 -20.71 -41.77 -23.30
N GLU A 349 -20.67 -43.07 -23.05
CA GLU A 349 -20.97 -44.13 -24.02
C GLU A 349 -22.36 -43.95 -24.64
N SER A 350 -22.41 -43.98 -25.97
CA SER A 350 -23.66 -44.09 -26.74
C SER A 350 -24.09 -45.55 -26.83
N PRO A 351 -25.38 -45.91 -26.67
CA PRO A 351 -25.83 -47.27 -26.91
C PRO A 351 -26.01 -47.53 -28.41
N HIS A 352 -25.49 -48.68 -28.86
CA HIS A 352 -25.67 -49.21 -30.21
C HIS A 352 -27.14 -49.63 -30.47
N PRO A 353 -27.62 -49.52 -31.72
CA PRO A 353 -28.97 -49.93 -32.07
C PRO A 353 -29.03 -51.41 -32.46
N VAL A 354 -30.07 -52.10 -31.97
CA VAL A 354 -30.73 -53.23 -32.66
C VAL A 354 -32.22 -53.00 -32.60
#